data_AF-A0A940C5V7-F1
#
_entry.id   AF-A0A940C5V7-F1
#
_cell.length_a   1.000
_cell.length_b   1.000
_cell.length_c   1.000
_cell.angle_alpha   90.00
_cell.angle_beta   90.00
_cell.angle_gamma   90.00
#
_symmetry.space_group_name_H-M   'P 1'
#
loop_
_entity.id
_entity.type
_entity.pdbx_description
1 polymer ?
#
loop_
_entity_poly.entity_id
_entity_poly.type
_entity_poly.pdbx_seq_one_letter_code
_entity_poly.pdbx_strand_id
1 'polypeptide(L)' 'MKKNISMSIRVSEEELEKLKKAAEIEAYASYSEFVRRTALIEAAKIIENDEKKRKQK' A
#
# COMPACT_ATOMS: atom_id res chain seq x y z
N MET A 1 -11.25 -20.39 -9.37
CA MET A 1 -9.91 -19.79 -9.64
C MET A 1 -9.89 -18.38 -9.09
N LYS A 2 -9.00 -18.06 -8.14
CA LYS A 2 -8.79 -16.66 -7.73
C LYS A 2 -8.02 -15.98 -8.87
N LYS A 3 -8.64 -15.00 -9.53
CA LYS A 3 -7.98 -14.23 -10.59
C LYS A 3 -6.98 -13.30 -9.92
N ASN A 4 -5.70 -13.46 -10.26
CA ASN A 4 -4.69 -12.47 -9.90
C ASN A 4 -4.80 -11.32 -10.90
N ILE A 5 -4.98 -10.10 -10.39
CA ILE A 5 -5.08 -8.89 -11.20
C ILE A 5 -3.80 -8.08 -10.97
N SER A 6 -3.11 -7.73 -12.04
CA SER A 6 -1.93 -6.87 -11.98
C SER A 6 -2.36 -5.41 -11.82
N MET A 7 -1.64 -4.66 -10.98
CA MET A 7 -1.82 -3.23 -10.81
C MET A 7 -0.51 -2.52 -11.16
N SER A 8 -0.58 -1.60 -12.12
CA SER A 8 0.56 -0.78 -12.54
C SER A 8 0.39 0.64 -12.02
N ILE A 9 1.45 1.20 -11.47
CA ILE A 9 1.51 2.59 -11.00
C ILE A 9 2.57 3.34 -11.79
N ARG A 10 2.31 4.61 -12.10
CA ARG A 10 3.32 5.53 -12.65
C ARG A 10 3.92 6.30 -11.50
N VAL A 11 5.25 6.34 -11.47
CA VAL A 11 6.05 7.07 -10.48
C VAL A 11 7.21 7.75 -11.19
N SER A 12 7.63 8.88 -10.67
CA SER A 12 8.91 9.51 -11.01
C SER A 12 10.08 8.71 -10.43
N GLU A 13 11.29 9.03 -10.89
CA GLU A 13 12.53 8.44 -10.38
C GLU A 13 12.72 8.72 -8.88
N GLU A 14 12.47 9.97 -8.45
CA GLU A 14 12.58 10.38 -7.04
C GLU A 14 11.59 9.61 -6.13
N GLU A 15 10.35 9.40 -6.59
CA GLU A 15 9.38 8.60 -5.85
C GLU A 15 9.81 7.14 -5.73
N LEU A 16 10.36 6.56 -6.81
CA LEU A 16 10.86 5.19 -6.80
C LEU A 16 12.04 5.03 -5.82
N GLU A 17 12.97 5.99 -5.77
CA GLU A 17 14.08 5.96 -4.81
C GLU A 17 13.60 6.01 -3.36
N LYS A 18 12.61 6.87 -3.06
CA LYS A 18 11.98 6.92 -1.73
C LYS A 18 11.35 5.58 -1.35
N LEU A 19 10.65 4.94 -2.27
CA LEU A 19 10.04 3.63 -2.04
C LEU A 19 11.08 2.53 -1.79
N LYS A 20 12.19 2.52 -2.55
CA LYS A 20 13.30 1.58 -2.34
C LYS A 20 13.94 1.77 -0.97
N LYS A 21 14.28 3.01 -0.62
CA LYS A 21 14.88 3.33 0.68
C LYS A 21 13.96 2.97 1.86
N ALA A 22 12.66 3.25 1.74
CA ALA A 22 11.68 2.86 2.76
C ALA A 22 11.57 1.33 2.89
N ALA A 23 11.57 0.59 1.78
CA ALA A 23 11.55 -0.86 1.79
C ALA A 23 12.79 -1.46 2.48
N GLU A 24 13.97 -0.88 2.27
CA GLU A 24 15.21 -1.28 2.96
C GLU A 24 15.15 -1.03 4.47
N ILE A 25 14.69 0.16 4.89
CA ILE A 25 14.58 0.53 6.31
C ILE A 25 13.62 -0.42 7.05
N GLU A 26 12.49 -0.74 6.43
CA GLU A 26 11.47 -1.63 6.99
C GLU A 26 11.75 -3.13 6.71
N ALA A 27 12.94 -3.45 6.16
CA ALA A 27 13.40 -4.81 5.86
C ALA A 27 12.44 -5.66 5.00
N TYR A 28 11.76 -5.03 4.03
CA TYR A 28 10.97 -5.73 3.02
C TYR A 28 11.86 -6.40 1.97
N ALA A 29 11.41 -7.51 1.40
CA ALA A 29 12.17 -8.22 0.37
C ALA A 29 12.26 -7.45 -0.96
N SER A 30 11.31 -6.52 -1.22
CA SER A 30 11.33 -5.66 -2.40
C SER A 30 10.49 -4.40 -2.21
N TYR A 31 10.78 -3.35 -2.98
CA TYR A 31 9.95 -2.15 -3.00
C TYR A 31 8.51 -2.44 -3.47
N SER A 32 8.30 -3.43 -4.34
CA SER A 32 6.95 -3.84 -4.77
C SER A 32 6.16 -4.49 -3.63
N GLU A 33 6.82 -5.30 -2.79
CA GLU A 33 6.19 -5.84 -1.58
C GLU A 33 5.81 -4.71 -0.62
N PHE A 34 6.75 -3.79 -0.38
CA PHE A 34 6.53 -2.61 0.46
C PHE A 34 5.30 -1.82 -0.01
N VAL A 35 5.24 -1.45 -1.29
CA VAL A 35 4.09 -0.70 -1.86
C VAL A 35 2.79 -1.46 -1.66
N ARG A 36 2.76 -2.77 -1.96
CA ARG A 36 1.55 -3.59 -1.81
C ARG A 36 1.07 -3.65 -0.36
N ARG A 37 1.97 -3.90 0.59
CA ARG A 37 1.61 -4.02 2.02
C ARG A 37 1.09 -2.70 2.57
N THR A 38 1.81 -1.62 2.31
CA THR A 38 1.44 -0.28 2.78
C THR A 38 0.10 0.15 2.20
N ALA A 39 -0.15 -0.08 0.91
CA ALA A 39 -1.44 0.24 0.29
C ALA A 39 -2.61 -0.54 0.93
N LEU A 40 -2.41 -1.82 1.24
CA LEU A 40 -3.45 -2.63 1.89
C LEU A 40 -3.72 -2.20 3.34
N ILE A 41 -2.67 -1.84 4.09
CA ILE A 41 -2.81 -1.33 5.47
C ILE A 41 -3.59 -0.02 5.46
N GLU A 42 -3.25 0.91 4.57
CA GLU A 42 -3.93 2.20 4.51
C GLU A 42 -5.37 2.06 4.03
N ALA A 43 -5.63 1.20 3.04
CA ALA A 43 -6.99 0.90 2.60
C ALA A 43 -7.84 0.33 3.74
N ALA A 44 -7.30 -0.59 4.54
CA ALA A 44 -8.00 -1.16 5.69
C ALA A 44 -8.34 -0.09 6.73
N LYS A 45 -7.40 0.80 7.07
CA LYS A 45 -7.64 1.92 8.00
C LYS A 45 -8.75 2.84 7.51
N ILE A 46 -8.77 3.19 6.22
CA ILE A 46 -9.79 4.06 5.64
C ILE A 46 -11.17 3.41 5.73
N ILE A 47 -11.29 2.13 5.36
CA ILE A 47 -12.54 1.37 5.43
C ILE A 47 -13.04 1.29 6.87
N GLU A 48 -12.18 0.91 7.81
CA GLU A 48 -12.53 0.80 9.23
C GLU A 48 -13.00 2.15 9.80
N ASN A 49 -12.33 3.25 9.44
CA ASN A 49 -12.72 4.59 9.86
C ASN A 49 -14.07 5.02 9.29
N ASP A 50 -14.37 4.68 8.04
CA ASP A 50 -15.67 4.95 7.43
C ASP A 50 -16.79 4.15 8.10
N GLU A 51 -16.56 2.86 8.39
CA GLU A 51 -17.50 2.01 9.12
C GLU A 51 -17.79 2.55 10.52
N LYS A 52 -16.76 2.99 11.25
CA LYS A 52 -16.92 3.61 12.57
C LYS A 52 -17.75 4.88 12.50
N LYS A 53 -17.51 5.75 11.51
CA LYS A 53 -18.29 6.97 11.30
C LYS A 53 -19.76 6.69 10.97
N ARG A 54 -20.03 5.65 10.18
CA ARG A 54 -21.40 5.23 9.84
C ARG A 54 -22.16 4.66 11.04
N LYS A 55 -21.49 3.93 11.95
CA LYS A 55 -22.11 3.37 13.17
C LYS A 55 -22.41 4.42 14.25
N GLN A 56 -21.77 5.59 14.18
CA GLN A 56 -21.99 6.71 15.11
C GLN A 56 -23.06 7.70 14.63
N LYS A 57 -23.56 7.53 13.39
CA LYS A 57 -24.71 8.26 12.85
C LYS A 57 -25.98 7.44 13.05
#